data_AF-A0A3D4TE25-F1
#
_entry.id   AF-A0A3D4TE25-F1
#
_cell.length_a   1.000
_cell.length_b   1.000
_cell.length_c   1.000
_cell.angle_alpha   90.00
_cell.angle_beta   90.00
_cell.angle_gamma   90.00
#
_symmetry.space_group_name_H-M   'P 1'
#
loop_
_entity.id
_entity.type
_entity.pdbx_description
1 polymer ?
#
loop_
_entity_poly.entity_id
_entity_poly.type
_entity_poly.pdbx_seq_one_letter_code
_entity_poly.pdbx_strand_id
1 'polypeptide(L)'
;PDAYATEAASENTKEEWKRKVRISAGGIQSFVRLWSLLIPYPNPLFSYMYLSHRVLRWTITPYCLLLAFISNGWLVAAGDAHWFYSLALLVQIGFYGLAMIGWWQSTREMKSKIFFVPYYFCFMNAAVVAGLFRYLGRKQSVIWEKARRK
;
A
#
# COMPACT_ATOMS: atom_id res chain seq x y z
N PRO A 1 -13.88 -25.67 18.96
CA PRO A 1 -13.46 -25.08 17.66
C PRO A 1 -14.47 -24.04 17.15
N ASP A 2 -15.12 -23.34 18.09
CA ASP A 2 -16.33 -22.54 17.88
C ASP A 2 -16.06 -21.04 18.02
N ALA A 3 -14.79 -20.65 17.94
CA ALA A 3 -14.40 -19.25 17.99
C ALA A 3 -14.63 -18.59 16.63
N TYR A 4 -15.79 -17.96 16.46
CA TYR A 4 -16.05 -17.05 15.36
C TYR A 4 -16.13 -15.60 15.88
N ALA A 5 -15.56 -14.68 15.10
CA ALA A 5 -15.65 -13.26 15.37
C ALA A 5 -16.22 -12.57 14.12
N THR A 6 -17.29 -11.80 14.31
CA THR A 6 -17.89 -10.97 13.26
C THR A 6 -17.48 -9.52 13.49
N GLU A 7 -16.78 -8.92 12.54
CA GLU A 7 -16.53 -7.48 12.53
C GLU A 7 -17.41 -6.83 11.45
N ALA A 8 -18.14 -5.78 11.85
CA ALA A 8 -18.77 -4.89 10.87
C ALA A 8 -17.69 -4.20 10.03
N ALA A 9 -17.93 -4.04 8.73
CA ALA A 9 -17.05 -3.23 7.89
C ALA A 9 -17.00 -1.80 8.46
N SER A 10 -15.80 -1.21 8.60
CA SER A 10 -15.65 0.17 9.08
C SER A 10 -16.59 1.08 8.29
N GLU A 11 -17.49 1.77 8.98
CA GLU A 11 -18.46 2.69 8.39
C GLU A 11 -17.76 3.89 7.71
N ASN A 12 -16.52 4.18 8.10
CA ASN A 12 -15.83 5.41 7.72
C ASN A 12 -14.43 5.14 7.13
N THR A 13 -14.16 5.66 5.93
CA THR A 13 -12.85 5.59 5.24
C THR A 13 -11.71 6.11 6.11
N LYS A 14 -11.98 7.07 7.00
CA LYS A 14 -11.01 7.62 7.95
C LYS A 14 -10.58 6.60 9.02
N GLU A 15 -11.50 5.76 9.48
CA GLU A 15 -11.18 4.68 10.42
C GLU A 15 -10.42 3.55 9.72
N GLU A 16 -10.82 3.21 8.49
CA GLU A 16 -10.08 2.24 7.70
C GLU A 16 -8.64 2.71 7.45
N TRP A 17 -8.45 3.99 7.12
CA TRP A 17 -7.12 4.59 6.96
C TRP A 17 -6.28 4.44 8.22
N LYS A 18 -6.79 4.85 9.39
CA LYS A 18 -6.10 4.70 10.68
C LYS A 18 -5.72 3.24 10.95
N ARG A 19 -6.64 2.31 10.70
CA ARG A 19 -6.42 0.86 10.87
C ARG A 19 -5.30 0.36 9.96
N LYS A 20 -5.35 0.69 8.66
CA LYS A 20 -4.35 0.25 7.67
C LYS A 20 -2.98 0.85 7.96
N VAL A 21 -2.88 2.14 8.29
CA VAL A 21 -1.62 2.80 8.69
C VAL A 21 -1.00 2.11 9.90
N ARG A 22 -1.82 1.77 10.92
CA ARG A 22 -1.34 1.03 12.10
C ARG A 22 -0.83 -0.38 11.74
N ILE A 23 -1.56 -1.11 10.90
CA ILE A 23 -1.15 -2.44 10.42
C ILE A 23 0.16 -2.35 9.65
N SER A 24 0.31 -1.37 8.76
CA SER A 24 1.54 -1.13 8.01
C SER A 24 2.72 -0.80 8.92
N ALA A 25 2.53 0.08 9.91
CA ALA A 25 3.57 0.38 10.90
C ALA A 25 3.99 -0.86 11.71
N GLY A 26 3.04 -1.70 12.12
CA GLY A 26 3.33 -2.99 12.74
C GLY A 26 4.06 -3.95 11.81
N GLY A 27 3.70 -3.98 10.53
CA GLY A 27 4.41 -4.76 9.50
C GLY A 27 5.87 -4.34 9.34
N ILE A 28 6.14 -3.03 9.33
CA ILE A 28 7.50 -2.47 9.28
C ILE A 28 8.28 -2.78 10.55
N GLN A 29 7.64 -2.69 11.72
CA GLN A 29 8.26 -3.10 12.99
C GLN A 29 8.64 -4.58 12.98
N SER A 30 7.75 -5.47 12.50
CA SER A 30 8.07 -6.89 12.33
C SER A 30 9.23 -7.09 11.37
N PHE A 31 9.27 -6.36 10.27
CA PHE A 31 10.38 -6.40 9.32
C PHE A 31 11.72 -6.04 9.96
N VAL A 32 11.78 -4.92 10.69
CA VAL A 32 13.01 -4.49 11.37
C VAL A 32 13.46 -5.52 12.41
N ARG A 33 12.53 -6.10 13.18
CA ARG A 33 12.85 -7.14 14.18
C ARG A 33 13.31 -8.45 13.57
N LEU A 34 12.83 -8.77 12.37
CA LEU A 34 13.09 -10.01 11.65
C LEU A 34 14.09 -9.81 10.51
N TRP A 35 14.90 -8.73 10.57
CA TRP A 35 15.88 -8.42 9.52
C TRP A 35 16.87 -9.57 9.30
N SER A 36 17.23 -10.32 10.36
CA SER A 36 18.10 -11.48 10.28
C SER A 36 17.56 -12.61 9.38
N LEU A 37 16.23 -12.69 9.16
CA LEU A 37 15.62 -13.69 8.27
C LEU A 37 15.87 -13.41 6.78
N LEU A 38 16.36 -12.20 6.44
CA LEU A 38 16.80 -11.88 5.08
C LEU A 38 18.14 -12.54 4.73
N ILE A 39 18.91 -12.95 5.75
CA ILE A 39 20.17 -13.65 5.54
C ILE A 39 19.83 -15.04 5.01
N PRO A 40 20.30 -15.43 3.81
CA PRO A 40 19.92 -16.69 3.17
C PRO A 40 20.42 -17.94 3.89
N TYR A 41 21.22 -17.78 4.94
CA TYR A 41 21.75 -18.88 5.74
C TYR A 41 21.03 -18.93 7.11
N PRO A 42 20.54 -20.09 7.57
CA PRO A 42 20.69 -21.44 7.00
C PRO A 42 19.62 -21.88 5.99
N ASN A 43 18.53 -21.12 5.81
CA ASN A 43 17.36 -21.53 5.01
C ASN A 43 17.08 -20.55 3.86
N PRO A 44 17.73 -20.70 2.69
CA PRO A 44 17.64 -19.74 1.60
C PRO A 44 16.24 -19.65 0.99
N LEU A 45 15.51 -20.77 0.94
CA LEU A 45 14.13 -20.81 0.45
C LEU A 45 13.21 -19.95 1.33
N PHE A 46 13.35 -20.05 2.64
CA PHE A 46 12.55 -19.27 3.58
C PHE A 46 12.86 -17.77 3.48
N SER A 47 14.15 -17.41 3.38
CA SER A 47 14.58 -16.03 3.17
C SER A 47 14.03 -15.46 1.85
N TYR A 48 14.02 -16.26 0.78
CA TYR A 48 13.43 -15.85 -0.50
C TYR A 48 11.92 -15.62 -0.40
N MET A 49 11.17 -16.55 0.21
CA MET A 49 9.72 -16.41 0.41
C MET A 49 9.39 -15.17 1.25
N TYR A 50 10.15 -14.94 2.32
CA TYR A 50 10.01 -13.78 3.17
C TYR A 50 10.30 -12.48 2.39
N LEU A 51 11.42 -12.41 1.69
CA LEU A 51 11.81 -11.24 0.90
C LEU A 51 10.77 -10.91 -0.19
N SER A 52 10.40 -11.88 -1.02
CA SER A 52 9.48 -11.67 -2.14
C SER A 52 8.05 -11.35 -1.67
N HIS A 53 7.46 -12.21 -0.85
CA HIS A 53 6.03 -12.12 -0.52
C HIS A 53 5.73 -11.11 0.59
N ARG A 54 6.67 -10.90 1.52
CA ARG A 54 6.49 -9.95 2.62
C ARG A 54 7.10 -8.60 2.27
N VAL A 55 8.40 -8.56 1.99
CA VAL A 55 9.15 -7.29 1.96
C VAL A 55 8.93 -6.54 0.66
N LEU A 56 9.16 -7.16 -0.50
CA LEU A 56 8.99 -6.52 -1.80
C LEU A 56 7.53 -6.09 -1.99
N ARG A 57 6.60 -7.03 -1.76
CA ARG A 57 5.17 -6.80 -2.00
C ARG A 57 4.56 -5.75 -1.08
N TRP A 58 4.89 -5.75 0.22
CA TRP A 58 4.23 -4.84 1.15
C TRP A 58 5.01 -3.57 1.45
N THR A 59 6.33 -3.61 1.48
CA THR A 59 7.15 -2.46 1.91
C THR A 59 7.71 -1.68 0.73
N ILE A 60 8.21 -2.37 -0.30
CA ILE A 60 8.97 -1.72 -1.38
C ILE A 60 8.07 -1.29 -2.55
N THR A 61 6.98 -2.02 -2.81
CA THR A 61 6.03 -1.77 -3.91
C THR A 61 5.58 -0.31 -4.05
N PRO A 62 5.19 0.45 -3.00
CA PRO A 62 4.75 1.85 -3.19
C PRO A 62 5.87 2.75 -3.75
N TYR A 63 7.13 2.49 -3.38
CA TYR A 63 8.28 3.23 -3.88
C TYR A 63 8.61 2.84 -5.31
N CYS A 64 8.55 1.54 -5.63
CA CYS A 64 8.73 1.05 -7.00
C CYS A 64 7.69 1.63 -7.96
N LEU A 65 6.42 1.77 -7.55
CA LEU A 65 5.38 2.36 -8.38
C LEU A 65 5.68 3.83 -8.72
N LEU A 66 6.12 4.60 -7.72
CA LEU A 66 6.49 6.01 -7.91
C LEU A 66 7.73 6.14 -8.80
N LEU A 67 8.76 5.33 -8.55
CA LEU A 67 9.97 5.30 -9.39
C LEU A 67 9.65 4.90 -10.82
N ALA A 68 8.80 3.88 -11.03
CA ALA A 68 8.41 3.42 -12.35
C ALA A 68 7.66 4.51 -13.13
N PHE A 69 6.81 5.30 -12.47
CA PHE A 69 6.13 6.42 -13.11
C PHE A 69 7.11 7.53 -13.53
N ILE A 70 8.01 7.92 -12.63
CA ILE A 70 9.02 8.96 -12.92
C ILE A 70 9.98 8.50 -14.01
N SER A 71 10.50 7.28 -13.93
CA SER A 71 11.43 6.74 -14.92
C SER A 71 10.78 6.63 -16.29
N ASN A 72 9.51 6.21 -16.36
CA ASN A 72 8.79 6.13 -17.62
C ASN A 72 8.50 7.52 -18.21
N GLY A 73 8.13 8.49 -17.36
CA GLY A 73 7.97 9.89 -17.77
C GLY A 73 9.27 10.51 -18.32
N TRP A 74 10.39 10.27 -17.63
CA TRP A 74 11.71 10.70 -18.12
C TRP A 74 12.03 10.07 -19.47
N LEU A 75 11.85 8.76 -19.61
CA LEU A 75 12.18 8.04 -20.83
C LEU A 75 11.39 8.57 -22.02
N VAL A 76 10.07 8.78 -21.86
CA VAL A 76 9.23 9.37 -22.91
C VAL A 76 9.64 10.81 -23.22
N ALA A 77 9.99 11.61 -22.20
CA ALA A 77 10.44 13.00 -22.40
C ALA A 77 11.80 13.11 -23.10
N ALA A 78 12.66 12.10 -22.99
CA ALA A 78 13.95 12.04 -23.68
C ALA A 78 13.82 11.84 -25.20
N GLY A 79 12.62 11.54 -25.72
CA GLY A 79 12.33 11.52 -27.16
C GLY A 79 12.69 10.22 -27.90
N ASP A 80 13.62 9.41 -27.37
CA ASP A 80 14.08 8.15 -27.99
C ASP A 80 13.30 6.90 -27.53
N ALA A 81 12.18 7.09 -26.82
CA ALA A 81 11.42 5.98 -26.27
C ALA A 81 10.58 5.27 -27.35
N HIS A 82 10.67 3.94 -27.37
CA HIS A 82 9.76 3.10 -28.16
C HIS A 82 8.29 3.40 -27.78
N TRP A 83 7.36 3.32 -28.76
CA TRP A 83 5.94 3.63 -28.58
C TRP A 83 5.28 2.92 -27.38
N PHE A 84 5.82 1.75 -27.01
CA PHE A 84 5.44 0.97 -25.84
C PHE A 84 5.50 1.79 -24.54
N TYR A 85 6.56 2.58 -24.31
CA TYR A 85 6.71 3.38 -23.09
C TYR A 85 5.71 4.53 -23.04
N SER A 86 5.41 5.15 -24.17
CA SER A 86 4.35 6.16 -24.30
C SER A 86 2.97 5.57 -23.98
N LEU A 87 2.67 4.37 -24.49
CA LEU A 87 1.43 3.67 -24.17
C LEU A 87 1.37 3.30 -22.67
N ALA A 88 2.46 2.78 -22.11
CA ALA A 88 2.55 2.44 -20.70
C ALA A 88 2.33 3.68 -19.81
N LEU A 89 2.89 4.83 -20.19
CA LEU A 89 2.70 6.09 -19.49
C LEU A 89 1.25 6.56 -19.55
N LEU A 90 0.60 6.45 -20.72
CA LEU A 90 -0.81 6.79 -20.88
C LEU A 90 -1.71 5.91 -20.01
N VAL A 91 -1.44 4.59 -19.95
CA VAL A 91 -2.15 3.66 -19.07
C VAL A 91 -1.91 4.01 -17.59
N GLN A 92 -0.68 4.35 -17.20
CA GLN A 92 -0.38 4.79 -15.82
C GLN A 92 -1.15 6.06 -15.46
N ILE A 93 -1.14 7.08 -16.32
CA ILE A 93 -1.90 8.32 -16.14
C ILE A 93 -3.39 8.02 -16.02
N GLY A 94 -3.94 7.18 -16.91
CA GLY A 94 -5.32 6.74 -16.87
C GLY A 94 -5.68 6.03 -15.57
N PHE A 95 -4.85 5.09 -15.12
CA PHE A 95 -5.02 4.38 -13.85
C PHE A 95 -5.05 5.33 -12.65
N TYR A 96 -4.11 6.26 -12.57
CA TYR A 96 -4.08 7.25 -11.48
C TYR A 96 -5.24 8.27 -11.58
N GLY A 97 -5.68 8.61 -12.79
CA GLY A 97 -6.90 9.38 -13.03
C GLY A 97 -8.15 8.68 -12.49
N LEU A 98 -8.32 7.38 -12.78
CA LEU A 98 -9.40 6.57 -12.23
C LEU A 98 -9.34 6.49 -10.70
N ALA A 99 -8.13 6.37 -10.13
CA ALA A 99 -7.95 6.36 -8.68
C ALA A 99 -8.36 7.70 -8.02
N MET A 100 -8.07 8.84 -8.65
CA MET A 100 -8.52 10.16 -8.18
C MET A 100 -10.04 10.30 -8.24
N ILE A 101 -10.68 9.85 -9.33
CA ILE A 101 -12.14 9.83 -9.46
C ILE A 101 -12.76 8.91 -8.40
N GLY A 102 -12.14 7.75 -8.12
CA GLY A 102 -12.58 6.82 -7.07
C GLY A 102 -12.44 7.40 -5.66
N TRP A 103 -11.38 8.18 -5.39
CA TRP A 103 -11.21 8.89 -4.12
C TRP A 103 -12.29 9.98 -3.93
N TRP A 104 -12.58 10.75 -4.98
CA TRP A 104 -13.64 11.76 -4.96
C TRP A 104 -15.01 11.12 -4.71
N GLN A 105 -15.30 10.01 -5.38
CA GLN A 105 -16.51 9.19 -5.16
C GLN A 105 -16.59 8.64 -3.73
N SER A 106 -15.47 8.14 -3.18
CA SER A 106 -15.42 7.67 -1.79
C SER A 106 -15.74 8.78 -0.78
N THR A 107 -15.49 10.04 -1.11
CA THR A 107 -15.81 11.19 -0.25
C THR A 107 -17.31 11.55 -0.30
N ARG A 108 -18.02 11.11 -1.34
CA ARG A 108 -19.45 11.36 -1.58
C ARG A 108 -20.34 10.14 -1.37
N GLU A 109 -19.80 9.07 -0.77
CA GLU A 109 -20.48 7.78 -0.53
C GLU A 109 -21.01 7.05 -1.79
N MET A 110 -20.69 7.54 -2.99
CA MET A 110 -21.06 6.91 -4.26
C MET A 110 -20.04 5.83 -4.61
N LYS A 111 -20.41 4.56 -4.50
CA LYS A 111 -19.48 3.43 -4.72
C LYS A 111 -19.69 2.80 -6.10
N SER A 112 -18.90 3.21 -7.09
CA SER A 112 -18.78 2.47 -8.35
C SER A 112 -17.59 1.49 -8.29
N LYS A 113 -17.86 0.21 -8.56
CA LYS A 113 -16.87 -0.88 -8.44
C LYS A 113 -15.63 -0.67 -9.32
N ILE A 114 -15.79 -0.06 -10.49
CA ILE A 114 -14.71 0.13 -11.47
C ILE A 114 -13.66 1.13 -10.95
N PHE A 115 -14.10 2.23 -10.35
CA PHE A 115 -13.20 3.25 -9.81
C PHE A 115 -12.68 2.88 -8.41
N PHE A 116 -13.39 2.00 -7.70
CA PHE A 116 -12.99 1.55 -6.38
C PHE A 116 -11.69 0.73 -6.40
N VAL A 117 -11.45 -0.08 -7.44
CA VAL A 117 -10.24 -0.93 -7.51
C VAL A 117 -8.94 -0.11 -7.61
N PRO A 118 -8.79 0.82 -8.59
CA PRO A 118 -7.61 1.68 -8.65
C PRO A 118 -7.46 2.55 -7.41
N TYR A 119 -8.57 3.08 -6.89
CA TYR A 119 -8.58 3.86 -5.66
C TYR A 119 -8.05 3.05 -4.47
N TYR A 120 -8.59 1.86 -4.22
CA TYR A 120 -8.21 1.03 -3.08
C TYR A 120 -6.75 0.58 -3.17
N PHE A 121 -6.26 0.31 -4.39
CA PHE A 121 -4.86 0.02 -4.63
C PHE A 121 -3.95 1.19 -4.22
N CYS A 122 -4.25 2.41 -4.66
CA CYS A 122 -3.51 3.61 -4.26
C CYS A 122 -3.63 3.89 -2.76
N PHE A 123 -4.82 3.73 -2.18
CA PHE A 123 -5.10 3.89 -0.76
C PHE A 123 -4.23 2.96 0.11
N MET A 124 -4.13 1.68 -0.26
CA MET A 124 -3.30 0.71 0.44
C MET A 124 -1.81 1.08 0.36
N ASN A 125 -1.32 1.46 -0.82
CA ASN A 125 0.08 1.89 -1.00
C ASN A 125 0.39 3.17 -0.20
N ALA A 126 -0.51 4.14 -0.20
CA ALA A 126 -0.38 5.36 0.60
C ALA A 126 -0.38 5.06 2.11
N ALA A 127 -1.20 4.11 2.57
CA ALA A 127 -1.22 3.69 3.97
C ALA A 127 0.09 3.02 4.41
N VAL A 128 0.80 2.32 3.51
CA VAL A 128 2.14 1.77 3.78
C VAL A 128 3.15 2.90 4.00
N VAL A 129 3.19 3.88 3.10
CA VAL A 129 4.10 5.04 3.20
C VAL A 129 3.83 5.83 4.49
N ALA A 130 2.57 6.11 4.80
CA ALA A 130 2.18 6.75 6.05
C ALA A 130 2.52 5.89 7.29
N GLY A 131 2.43 4.56 7.18
CA GLY A 131 2.86 3.62 8.19
C GLY A 131 4.36 3.72 8.49
N LEU A 132 5.20 3.91 7.46
CA LEU A 132 6.64 4.13 7.63
C LEU A 132 6.93 5.43 8.41
N PHE A 133 6.34 6.55 7.99
CA PHE A 133 6.52 7.81 8.70
C PHE A 133 6.02 7.74 10.15
N ARG A 134 4.93 7.01 10.39
CA ARG A 134 4.42 6.75 11.75
C ARG A 134 5.40 5.94 12.59
N TYR A 135 6.00 4.90 12.01
CA TYR A 135 7.02 4.07 12.67
C TYR A 135 8.28 4.89 13.01
N LEU A 136 8.80 5.64 12.05
CA LEU A 136 9.97 6.50 12.24
C LEU A 136 9.74 7.59 13.28
N GLY A 137 8.55 8.19 13.29
CA GLY A 137 8.17 9.21 14.27
C GLY A 137 7.94 8.69 15.70
N ARG A 138 8.11 7.38 15.97
CA ARG A 138 7.83 6.72 17.26
C ARG A 138 6.43 6.98 17.83
N LYS A 139 5.46 7.41 17.00
CA LYS A 139 4.07 7.72 17.40
C LYS A 139 3.20 6.46 17.53
N GLN A 140 3.80 5.36 17.96
CA GLN A 140 3.10 4.09 18.11
C GLN A 140 2.56 4.02 19.54
N SER A 141 1.40 4.65 19.75
CA SER A 141 0.62 4.48 20.98
C SER A 141 0.47 2.98 21.28
N VAL A 142 0.98 2.55 22.44
CA VAL A 142 0.76 1.20 22.99
C VAL A 142 -0.69 1.05 23.45
N ILE A 143 -1.37 2.17 23.75
CA ILE A 143 -2.75 2.21 24.19
C ILE A 143 -3.66 1.98 22.98
N TRP A 144 -4.44 0.90 23.02
CA TRP A 144 -5.42 0.57 22.00
C TRP A 144 -6.65 1.48 22.15
N GLU A 145 -6.78 2.48 21.27
CA GLU A 145 -8.00 3.28 21.19
C GLU A 145 -9.13 2.42 20.58
N LYS A 146 -10.18 2.18 21.37
CA LYS A 146 -11.43 1.56 20.91
C LYS A 146 -12.04 2.41 19.79
N ALA A 147 -12.29 1.79 18.63
CA ALA A 147 -13.09 2.42 17.59
C ALA A 147 -14.50 2.72 18.14
N ARG A 148 -15.05 3.88 17.80
CA ARG A 148 -16.38 4.29 18.27
C ARG A 148 -17.41 3.50 17.45
N ARG A 149 -17.98 2.46 18.04
CA ARG A 149 -19.04 1.65 17.45
C ARG A 149 -20.40 2.27 17.81
N LYS A 150 -21.32 2.34 16.86
CA LYS A 150 -22.76 2.43 17.17
C LYS A 150 -23.33 1.03 17.27
#